data_AF-A0A484GZ58-F1
#
_entry.id   AF-A0A484GZ58-F1
#
_cell.length_a   1.000
_cell.length_b   1.000
_cell.length_c   1.000
_cell.angle_alpha   90.00
_cell.angle_beta   90.00
_cell.angle_gamma   90.00
#
_symmetry.space_group_name_H-M   'P 1'
#
loop_
_entity.id
_entity.type
_entity.pdbx_description
1 polymer ?
#
loop_
_entity_poly.entity_id
_entity_poly.type
_entity_poly.pdbx_seq_one_letter_code
_entity_poly.pdbx_strand_id
1 'polypeptide(L)'
;MDFKAYKIEFYKEFGLEFYGYIKLINFIRLKNPPVEYMNSIYNPVPWEKEEYLKPVLEDDLLLQFDVEDLYEPVSVPFSYPSGLSENTSVVEKLKHMEARALSAEAALAGAREDLQRMKQFAQDFVMNADVRTCSSSTTAIADLQEDEDGVYFSSYGHYGIHEEMLKDKVRTESYRDFIYRNPHIFKDKVVLDVGCGTGILSMFAAKAGARKVLGVDQSEILYQAMHIIR
;
A
#
# COMPACT_ATOMS: atom_id res chain seq x y z
N MET A 1 5.37 36.79 1.09
CA MET A 1 5.56 35.78 0.04
C MET A 1 5.60 34.43 0.72
N ASP A 2 4.82 33.47 0.23
CA ASP A 2 4.57 32.21 0.91
C ASP A 2 5.75 31.25 0.73
N PHE A 3 6.45 30.94 1.84
CA PHE A 3 7.65 30.08 1.87
C PHE A 3 7.38 28.64 1.38
N LYS A 4 6.12 28.24 1.22
CA LYS A 4 5.73 26.95 0.64
C LYS A 4 5.96 26.87 -0.88
N ALA A 5 5.69 27.94 -1.62
CA ALA A 5 5.83 27.93 -3.09
C ALA A 5 7.29 27.76 -3.52
N TYR A 6 8.21 28.42 -2.81
CA TYR A 6 9.64 28.42 -3.11
C TYR A 6 10.31 27.04 -2.93
N LYS A 7 9.76 26.18 -2.05
CA LYS A 7 10.32 24.84 -1.76
C LYS A 7 9.99 23.81 -2.85
N ILE A 8 8.81 23.93 -3.45
CA ILE A 8 8.34 23.04 -4.52
C ILE A 8 9.05 23.38 -5.84
N GLU A 9 9.34 24.66 -6.09
CA GLU A 9 10.12 25.08 -7.27
C GLU A 9 11.56 24.53 -7.22
N PHE A 10 12.24 24.60 -6.07
CA PHE A 10 13.59 24.03 -5.90
C PHE A 10 13.62 22.50 -6.07
N TYR A 11 12.57 21.81 -5.63
CA TYR A 11 12.45 20.37 -5.87
C TYR A 11 12.46 20.03 -7.38
N LYS A 12 11.69 20.78 -8.17
CA LYS A 12 11.59 20.58 -9.63
C LYS A 12 12.85 21.02 -10.37
N GLU A 13 13.49 22.10 -9.94
CA GLU A 13 14.68 22.66 -10.60
C GLU A 13 15.94 21.79 -10.41
N PHE A 14 16.10 21.18 -9.24
CA PHE A 14 17.25 20.33 -8.93
C PHE A 14 17.02 18.83 -9.16
N GLY A 15 15.81 18.43 -9.58
CA GLY A 15 15.46 17.03 -9.85
C GLY A 15 15.75 16.12 -8.66
N LEU A 16 15.42 16.59 -7.45
CA LEU A 16 15.79 15.89 -6.22
C LEU A 16 14.97 14.62 -6.07
N GLU A 17 15.63 13.47 -5.92
CA GLU A 17 14.96 12.23 -5.49
C GLU A 17 14.44 12.40 -4.05
N PHE A 18 13.51 11.53 -3.61
CA PHE A 18 12.86 11.59 -2.29
C PHE A 18 13.83 11.93 -1.14
N TYR A 19 14.97 11.24 -1.07
CA TYR A 19 15.99 11.50 -0.05
C TYR A 19 16.71 12.83 -0.20
N GLY A 20 16.89 13.33 -1.42
CA GLY A 20 17.44 14.66 -1.70
C GLY A 20 16.53 15.77 -1.19
N TYR A 21 15.22 15.60 -1.31
CA TYR A 21 14.22 16.52 -0.75
C TYR A 21 14.28 16.54 0.79
N ILE A 22 14.33 15.38 1.44
CA ILE A 22 14.47 15.29 2.91
C ILE A 22 15.72 16.05 3.37
N LYS A 23 16.86 15.81 2.71
CA LYS A 23 18.12 16.47 3.04
C LYS A 23 18.06 17.99 2.86
N LEU A 24 17.43 18.47 1.79
CA LEU A 24 17.20 19.90 1.56
C LEU A 24 16.36 20.53 2.67
N ILE A 25 15.24 19.91 3.03
CA ILE A 25 14.36 20.41 4.11
C ILE A 25 15.14 20.51 5.42
N ASN A 26 15.85 19.45 5.81
CA ASN A 26 16.64 19.44 7.04
C ASN A 26 17.80 20.44 7.01
N PHE A 27 18.45 20.64 5.86
CA PHE A 27 19.47 21.69 5.69
C PHE A 27 18.90 23.09 5.91
N ILE A 28 17.75 23.39 5.30
CA ILE A 28 17.08 24.69 5.47
C ILE A 28 16.68 24.89 6.93
N ARG A 29 16.12 23.87 7.59
CA ARG A 29 15.74 23.92 9.01
C ARG A 29 16.94 24.14 9.92
N LEU A 30 18.08 23.49 9.64
CA LEU A 30 19.26 23.53 10.48
C LEU A 30 20.11 24.78 10.29
N LYS A 31 20.28 25.23 9.04
CA LYS A 31 21.19 26.33 8.69
C LYS A 31 20.48 27.67 8.49
N ASN A 32 19.16 27.66 8.29
CA ASN A 32 18.33 28.82 8.02
C ASN A 32 19.01 29.83 7.06
N PRO A 33 19.46 29.39 5.87
CA PRO A 33 20.22 30.23 4.96
C PRO A 33 19.36 31.38 4.43
N PRO A 34 19.96 32.55 4.12
CA PRO A 34 19.24 33.64 3.47
C PRO A 34 18.81 33.24 2.06
N VAL A 35 17.73 33.84 1.56
CA VAL A 35 17.12 33.49 0.26
C VAL A 35 18.09 33.77 -0.89
N GLU A 36 18.92 34.81 -0.76
CA GLU A 36 19.96 35.18 -1.71
C GLU A 36 21.02 34.08 -1.83
N TYR A 37 21.34 33.41 -0.72
CA TYR A 37 22.27 32.27 -0.72
C TYR A 37 21.63 31.07 -1.42
N MET A 38 20.36 30.76 -1.14
CA MET A 38 19.64 29.66 -1.78
C MET A 38 19.59 29.79 -3.31
N ASN A 39 19.33 30.99 -3.82
CA ASN A 39 19.29 31.28 -5.26
C ASN A 39 20.67 31.23 -5.95
N SER A 40 21.76 31.16 -5.20
CA SER A 40 23.14 31.11 -5.72
C SER A 40 23.74 29.71 -5.73
N ILE A 41 22.97 28.69 -5.31
CA ILE A 41 23.45 27.32 -5.19
C ILE A 41 23.49 26.67 -6.57
N TYR A 42 24.66 26.17 -6.93
CA TYR A 42 24.89 25.32 -8.09
C TYR A 42 25.60 24.04 -7.64
N ASN A 43 25.56 22.99 -8.47
CA ASN A 43 26.21 21.72 -8.15
C ASN A 43 27.72 21.91 -7.87
N PRO A 44 28.26 21.30 -6.80
CA PRO A 44 27.61 20.35 -5.89
C PRO A 44 26.75 21.01 -4.79
N VAL A 45 25.61 20.38 -4.47
CA VAL A 45 24.67 20.91 -3.49
C VAL A 45 25.19 20.78 -2.04
N PRO A 46 24.96 21.78 -1.16
CA PRO A 46 25.52 21.79 0.18
C PRO A 46 24.87 20.80 1.17
N TRP A 47 23.74 20.19 0.80
CA TRP A 47 22.98 19.26 1.64
C TRP A 47 23.22 17.78 1.33
N GLU A 48 24.28 17.39 0.62
CA GLU A 48 24.51 15.97 0.29
C GLU A 48 24.84 15.09 1.51
N LYS A 49 25.37 15.68 2.58
CA LYS A 49 25.84 14.95 3.77
C LYS A 49 24.72 14.14 4.44
N GLU A 50 25.06 12.96 4.93
CA GLU A 50 24.13 12.06 5.63
C GLU A 50 23.56 12.64 6.93
N GLU A 51 24.22 13.64 7.51
CA GLU A 51 23.72 14.35 8.70
C GLU A 51 22.31 14.96 8.47
N TYR A 52 21.97 15.28 7.22
CA TYR A 52 20.67 15.84 6.85
C TYR A 52 19.57 14.80 6.62
N LEU A 53 19.84 13.50 6.79
CA LEU A 53 18.80 12.46 6.81
C LEU A 53 18.07 12.39 8.16
N LYS A 54 18.59 13.05 9.19
CA LYS A 54 17.94 13.10 10.50
C LYS A 54 16.98 14.29 10.56
N PRO A 55 15.70 14.08 10.90
CA PRO A 55 14.75 15.17 11.01
C PRO A 55 15.21 16.14 12.11
N VAL A 56 15.24 17.43 11.79
CA VAL A 56 15.54 18.49 12.75
C VAL A 56 14.34 18.76 13.68
N LEU A 57 13.13 18.47 13.18
CA LEU A 57 11.86 18.58 13.89
C LEU A 57 11.13 17.24 13.76
N GLU A 58 10.68 16.66 14.88
CA GLU A 58 10.06 15.34 14.93
C GLU A 58 8.74 15.27 14.12
N ASP A 59 7.94 16.34 14.16
CA ASP A 59 6.66 16.44 13.43
C ASP A 59 6.73 17.44 12.25
N ASP A 60 7.80 17.40 11.43
CA ASP A 60 7.88 18.29 10.27
C ASP A 60 6.88 17.88 9.18
N LEU A 61 5.80 18.65 9.06
CA LEU A 61 4.76 18.49 8.04
C LEU A 61 5.32 18.48 6.61
N LEU A 62 6.47 19.10 6.36
CA LEU A 62 7.10 19.07 5.04
C LEU A 62 7.80 17.75 4.73
N LEU A 63 8.17 16.97 5.75
CA LEU A 63 8.72 15.62 5.61
C LEU A 63 7.62 14.55 5.55
N GLN A 64 6.39 14.89 5.92
CA GLN A 64 5.21 14.03 5.78
C GLN A 64 4.60 14.09 4.36
N PHE A 65 5.06 15.03 3.52
CA PHE A 65 4.59 15.16 2.16
C PHE A 65 5.26 14.12 1.28
N ASP A 66 4.48 13.27 0.62
CA ASP A 66 5.02 12.39 -0.41
C ASP A 66 5.27 13.21 -1.68
N VAL A 67 6.54 13.38 -2.02
CA VAL A 67 6.96 14.21 -3.15
C VAL A 67 6.98 13.40 -4.45
N GLU A 68 6.93 12.07 -4.37
CA GLU A 68 6.79 11.21 -5.56
C GLU A 68 5.41 11.38 -6.22
N ASP A 69 4.38 11.71 -5.43
CA ASP A 69 3.04 12.05 -5.96
C ASP A 69 2.99 13.37 -6.76
N LEU A 70 4.01 14.24 -6.62
CA LEU A 70 4.14 15.47 -7.42
C LEU A 70 4.87 15.24 -8.74
N TYR A 71 5.43 14.05 -8.93
CA TYR A 71 5.93 13.58 -10.21
C TYR A 71 4.72 13.19 -11.07
N GLU A 72 4.05 14.17 -11.66
CA GLU A 72 3.29 13.86 -12.88
C GLU A 72 4.33 13.32 -13.87
N PRO A 73 4.21 12.05 -14.33
CA PRO A 73 5.10 11.55 -15.34
C PRO A 73 5.00 12.52 -16.50
N VAL A 74 6.14 13.14 -16.85
CA VAL A 74 6.26 14.04 -18.00
C VAL A 74 5.51 13.34 -19.11
N SER A 75 4.33 13.88 -19.44
CA SER A 75 3.50 13.35 -20.51
C SER A 75 4.43 13.31 -21.70
N VAL A 76 4.80 12.09 -22.09
CA VAL A 76 5.70 11.81 -23.20
C VAL A 76 5.32 12.79 -24.30
N PRO A 77 6.23 13.67 -24.79
CA PRO A 77 5.87 14.62 -25.81
C PRO A 77 5.24 13.79 -26.91
N PHE A 78 3.99 14.13 -27.23
CA PHE A 78 3.15 13.36 -28.12
C PHE A 78 3.92 13.12 -29.41
N SER A 79 4.50 11.93 -29.56
CA SER A 79 5.23 11.56 -30.76
C SER A 79 4.20 11.50 -31.86
N TYR A 80 4.11 12.56 -32.66
CA TYR A 80 3.32 12.53 -33.89
C TYR A 80 3.78 11.31 -34.69
N PRO A 81 2.87 10.41 -35.11
CA PRO A 81 3.22 9.43 -36.11
C PRO A 81 3.74 10.21 -37.32
N SER A 82 4.96 9.91 -37.74
CA SER A 82 5.61 10.49 -38.90
C SER A 82 4.63 10.55 -40.08
N GLY A 83 4.22 11.76 -40.51
CA GLY A 83 3.45 11.88 -41.75
C GLY A 83 2.52 13.08 -41.97
N LEU A 84 2.51 14.15 -41.17
CA LEU A 84 1.67 15.32 -41.48
C LEU A 84 2.45 16.64 -41.41
N SER A 85 2.59 17.25 -42.58
CA SER A 85 3.20 18.56 -42.86
C SER A 85 2.51 19.70 -42.08
N GLU A 86 3.25 20.74 -41.70
CA GLU A 86 2.80 21.89 -40.90
C GLU A 86 1.65 22.73 -41.52
N ASN A 87 1.16 22.39 -42.71
CA ASN A 87 0.11 23.11 -43.43
C ASN A 87 -1.29 22.47 -43.35
N THR A 88 -1.54 21.58 -42.38
CA THR A 88 -2.86 20.99 -42.16
C THR A 88 -3.80 21.99 -41.50
N SER A 89 -4.96 22.23 -42.12
CA SER A 89 -5.97 23.19 -41.66
C SER A 89 -6.42 22.87 -40.23
N VAL A 90 -6.68 23.90 -39.41
CA VAL A 90 -7.19 23.75 -38.03
C VAL A 90 -8.43 22.83 -37.99
N VAL A 91 -9.23 22.83 -39.07
CA VAL A 91 -10.40 21.98 -39.24
C VAL A 91 -10.05 20.49 -39.34
N GLU A 92 -8.96 20.14 -40.01
CA GLU A 92 -8.52 18.75 -40.15
C GLU A 92 -7.92 18.22 -38.84
N LYS A 93 -7.23 19.07 -38.09
CA LYS A 93 -6.76 18.74 -36.72
C LYS A 93 -7.94 18.48 -35.78
N LEU A 94 -8.98 19.33 -35.83
CA LEU A 94 -10.20 19.14 -35.04
C LEU A 94 -10.91 17.82 -35.36
N LYS A 95 -11.08 17.49 -36.64
CA LYS A 95 -11.69 16.22 -37.07
C LYS A 95 -10.91 15.00 -36.58
N HIS A 96 -9.58 15.06 -36.63
CA HIS A 96 -8.74 13.97 -36.14
C HIS A 96 -8.85 13.81 -34.61
N MET A 97 -8.88 14.92 -33.87
CA MET A 97 -9.06 14.89 -32.42
C MET A 97 -10.44 14.35 -32.02
N GLU A 98 -11.49 14.76 -32.73
CA GLU A 98 -12.86 14.28 -32.54
C GLU A 98 -12.97 12.77 -32.79
N ALA A 99 -12.40 12.27 -33.90
CA ALA A 99 -12.37 10.84 -34.21
C ALA A 99 -11.64 10.02 -33.13
N ARG A 100 -10.53 10.56 -32.59
CA ARG A 100 -9.79 9.93 -31.50
C ARG A 100 -10.59 9.92 -30.20
N ALA A 101 -11.28 11.03 -29.87
CA ALA A 101 -12.11 11.13 -28.68
C ALA A 101 -13.25 10.11 -28.72
N LEU A 102 -13.97 10.00 -29.85
CA LEU A 102 -15.02 9.01 -30.05
C LEU A 102 -14.51 7.57 -29.89
N SER A 103 -13.32 7.28 -30.43
CA SER A 103 -12.72 5.94 -30.26
C SER A 103 -12.33 5.66 -28.80
N ALA A 104 -11.86 6.66 -28.06
CA ALA A 104 -11.51 6.50 -26.65
C ALA A 104 -12.76 6.32 -25.78
N GLU A 105 -13.85 7.05 -26.07
CA GLU A 105 -15.14 6.87 -25.41
C GLU A 105 -15.70 5.46 -25.63
N ALA A 106 -15.62 4.93 -26.86
CA ALA A 106 -16.02 3.55 -27.15
C ALA A 106 -15.19 2.51 -26.38
N ALA A 107 -13.88 2.72 -26.27
CA ALA A 107 -13.00 1.84 -25.49
C ALA A 107 -13.32 1.90 -23.99
N LEU A 108 -13.60 3.09 -23.44
CA LEU A 108 -14.01 3.25 -22.05
C LEU A 108 -15.37 2.62 -21.76
N ALA A 109 -16.32 2.71 -22.70
CA ALA A 109 -17.61 2.04 -22.58
C ALA A 109 -17.43 0.51 -22.49
N GLY A 110 -16.61 -0.07 -23.37
CA GLY A 110 -16.27 -1.50 -23.32
C GLY A 110 -15.59 -1.91 -22.01
N ALA A 111 -14.58 -1.14 -21.58
CA ALA A 111 -13.89 -1.40 -20.32
C ALA A 111 -14.83 -1.31 -19.10
N ARG A 112 -15.80 -0.39 -19.13
CA ARG A 112 -16.81 -0.24 -18.08
C ARG A 112 -17.75 -1.46 -18.02
N GLU A 113 -18.17 -1.98 -19.16
CA GLU A 113 -18.96 -3.22 -19.22
C GLU A 113 -18.15 -4.42 -18.70
N ASP A 114 -16.87 -4.52 -19.04
CA ASP A 114 -15.98 -5.56 -18.53
C ASP A 114 -15.82 -5.50 -17.01
N LEU A 115 -15.63 -4.30 -16.45
CA LEU A 115 -15.58 -4.12 -15.00
C LEU A 115 -16.90 -4.48 -14.31
N GLN A 116 -18.04 -4.18 -14.93
CA GLN A 116 -19.34 -4.59 -14.42
C GLN A 116 -19.52 -6.11 -14.44
N ARG A 117 -19.08 -6.78 -15.52
CA ARG A 117 -19.08 -8.25 -15.59
C ARG A 117 -18.16 -8.88 -14.54
N MET A 118 -16.96 -8.33 -14.38
CA MET A 118 -16.00 -8.80 -13.37
C MET A 118 -16.55 -8.61 -11.95
N LYS A 119 -17.19 -7.46 -11.68
CA LYS A 119 -17.88 -7.21 -10.42
C LYS A 119 -19.00 -8.20 -10.17
N GLN A 120 -19.85 -8.46 -11.17
CA GLN A 120 -20.93 -9.43 -11.04
C GLN A 120 -20.38 -10.84 -10.78
N PHE A 121 -19.33 -11.24 -11.50
CA PHE A 121 -18.69 -12.53 -11.29
C PHE A 121 -18.08 -12.66 -9.90
N ALA A 122 -17.41 -11.61 -9.42
CA ALA A 122 -16.87 -11.58 -8.05
C ALA A 122 -18.00 -11.63 -7.00
N GLN A 123 -19.09 -10.89 -7.20
CA GLN A 123 -20.26 -10.95 -6.33
C GLN A 123 -20.91 -12.34 -6.35
N ASP A 124 -21.07 -12.96 -7.51
CA ASP A 124 -21.63 -14.30 -7.64
C ASP A 124 -20.72 -15.35 -7.02
N PHE A 125 -19.39 -15.20 -7.14
CA PHE A 125 -18.42 -16.09 -6.50
C PHE A 125 -18.46 -15.97 -4.97
N VAL A 126 -18.58 -14.75 -4.45
CA VAL A 126 -18.69 -14.49 -3.00
C VAL A 126 -20.04 -14.96 -2.46
N MET A 127 -21.14 -14.77 -3.20
CA MET A 127 -22.50 -15.08 -2.72
C MET A 127 -22.93 -16.54 -2.96
N ASN A 128 -22.44 -17.23 -3.99
CA ASN A 128 -22.76 -18.65 -4.22
C ASN A 128 -21.83 -19.64 -3.50
N ALA A 129 -20.77 -19.16 -2.84
CA ALA A 129 -19.97 -20.00 -1.95
C ALA A 129 -20.75 -20.44 -0.69
N ASP A 130 -21.86 -19.77 -0.35
CA ASP A 130 -22.68 -20.07 0.83
C ASP A 130 -24.15 -20.39 0.48
N VAL A 131 -24.41 -21.57 -0.11
CA VAL A 131 -25.68 -22.26 0.18
C VAL A 131 -25.54 -22.92 1.56
N ARG A 132 -25.81 -22.09 2.59
CA ARG A 132 -26.27 -22.38 3.97
C ARG A 132 -25.46 -21.58 5.00
N THR A 133 -25.91 -20.36 5.33
CA THR A 133 -26.58 -20.04 6.62
C THR A 133 -26.60 -18.51 6.86
N CYS A 134 -27.82 -18.01 7.07
CA CYS A 134 -28.28 -16.74 7.68
C CYS A 134 -27.84 -15.35 7.14
N SER A 135 -28.80 -14.73 6.44
CA SER A 135 -29.09 -13.30 6.30
C SER A 135 -28.66 -12.38 7.46
N SER A 136 -27.93 -11.30 7.15
CA SER A 136 -28.32 -9.96 7.59
C SER A 136 -27.89 -8.86 6.61
N SER A 137 -28.89 -8.11 6.16
CA SER A 137 -28.88 -6.69 5.76
C SER A 137 -27.90 -6.19 4.70
N THR A 138 -28.40 -6.25 3.46
CA THR A 138 -28.18 -5.24 2.42
C THR A 138 -28.67 -3.86 2.90
N THR A 139 -27.78 -2.96 3.30
CA THR A 139 -28.05 -1.51 3.32
C THR A 139 -26.79 -0.73 2.96
N ALA A 140 -26.97 0.19 2.04
CA ALA A 140 -25.96 0.87 1.26
C ALA A 140 -25.30 2.06 1.98
N ILE A 141 -23.97 2.18 1.84
CA ILE A 141 -23.19 3.42 1.62
C ILE A 141 -23.31 4.50 2.73
N ALA A 142 -23.01 4.17 3.99
CA ALA A 142 -22.88 5.20 5.04
C ALA A 142 -21.64 5.07 5.95
N ASP A 143 -21.05 3.89 6.15
CA ASP A 143 -19.96 3.70 7.13
C ASP A 143 -18.65 3.19 6.49
N LEU A 144 -18.00 4.03 5.69
CA LEU A 144 -16.69 3.69 5.09
C LEU A 144 -15.53 3.65 6.10
N GLN A 145 -15.77 3.87 7.40
CA GLN A 145 -14.74 3.70 8.45
C GLN A 145 -14.88 2.41 9.25
N GLU A 146 -16.07 1.78 9.31
CA GLU A 146 -16.26 0.51 10.06
C GLU A 146 -16.00 -0.74 9.19
N ASP A 147 -15.83 -0.59 7.87
CA ASP A 147 -15.76 -1.71 6.92
C ASP A 147 -14.34 -2.21 6.58
N GLU A 148 -13.26 -1.43 6.75
CA GLU A 148 -11.90 -1.89 6.39
C GLU A 148 -11.44 -3.04 7.28
N ASP A 149 -11.62 -2.91 8.60
CA ASP A 149 -11.25 -3.96 9.56
C ASP A 149 -12.05 -5.24 9.32
N GLY A 150 -13.37 -5.11 9.06
CA GLY A 150 -14.24 -6.25 8.75
C GLY A 150 -13.82 -6.97 7.46
N VAL A 151 -13.49 -6.22 6.41
CA VAL A 151 -12.99 -6.79 5.15
C VAL A 151 -11.63 -7.45 5.33
N TYR A 152 -10.73 -6.85 6.13
CA TYR A 152 -9.45 -7.45 6.46
C TYR A 152 -9.61 -8.78 7.20
N PHE A 153 -10.36 -8.82 8.31
CA PHE A 153 -10.53 -10.05 9.09
C PHE A 153 -11.32 -11.12 8.35
N SER A 154 -12.30 -10.75 7.51
CA SER A 154 -13.03 -11.72 6.69
C SER A 154 -12.13 -12.39 5.63
N SER A 155 -11.12 -11.69 5.10
CA SER A 155 -10.14 -12.29 4.19
C SER A 155 -9.36 -13.43 4.87
N TYR A 156 -8.98 -13.29 6.13
CA TYR A 156 -8.35 -14.33 6.93
C TYR A 156 -9.33 -15.40 7.41
N GLY A 157 -10.64 -15.23 7.26
CA GLY A 157 -11.61 -16.30 7.48
C GLY A 157 -11.53 -17.41 6.41
N HIS A 158 -10.93 -17.13 5.25
CA HIS A 158 -10.88 -18.07 4.13
C HIS A 158 -9.67 -19.03 4.21
N TYR A 159 -9.92 -20.33 3.98
CA TYR A 159 -8.90 -21.38 4.09
C TYR A 159 -7.69 -21.19 3.17
N GLY A 160 -7.88 -20.56 2.00
CA GLY A 160 -6.84 -20.41 0.99
C GLY A 160 -5.61 -19.65 1.49
N ILE A 161 -5.81 -18.58 2.26
CA ILE A 161 -4.70 -17.77 2.79
C ILE A 161 -3.92 -18.56 3.84
N HIS A 162 -4.63 -19.31 4.71
CA HIS A 162 -3.96 -20.16 5.71
C HIS A 162 -3.20 -21.32 5.08
N GLU A 163 -3.72 -21.92 4.01
CA GLU A 163 -3.03 -22.97 3.27
C GLU A 163 -1.74 -22.43 2.62
N GLU A 164 -1.78 -21.25 1.99
CA GLU A 164 -0.61 -20.59 1.44
C GLU A 164 0.44 -20.31 2.53
N MET A 165 0.00 -19.72 3.64
CA MET A 165 0.87 -19.47 4.79
C MET A 165 1.51 -20.76 5.32
N LEU A 166 0.76 -21.86 5.45
CA LEU A 166 1.28 -23.14 5.95
C LEU A 166 2.21 -23.84 4.95
N LYS A 167 2.00 -23.65 3.65
CA LYS A 167 2.89 -24.15 2.58
C LYS A 167 4.21 -23.37 2.50
N ASP A 168 4.24 -22.12 2.97
CA ASP A 168 5.49 -21.40 3.16
C ASP A 168 6.33 -22.10 4.25
N LYS A 169 7.26 -22.92 3.76
CA LYS A 169 8.16 -23.70 4.58
C LYS A 169 9.14 -22.82 5.34
N VAL A 170 9.69 -21.78 4.72
CA VAL A 170 10.68 -20.91 5.39
C VAL A 170 10.01 -20.22 6.57
N ARG A 171 8.87 -19.59 6.34
CA ARG A 171 8.08 -18.93 7.40
C ARG A 171 7.73 -19.92 8.52
N THR A 172 7.09 -21.04 8.19
CA THR A 172 6.54 -21.97 9.20
C THR A 172 7.65 -22.67 9.99
N GLU A 173 8.73 -23.10 9.32
CA GLU A 173 9.84 -23.78 9.98
C GLU A 173 10.70 -22.83 10.81
N SER A 174 10.86 -21.58 10.40
CA SER A 174 11.57 -20.58 11.22
C SER A 174 10.91 -20.37 12.58
N TYR A 175 9.57 -20.23 12.62
CA TYR A 175 8.83 -20.14 13.89
C TYR A 175 8.96 -21.42 14.72
N ARG A 176 8.75 -22.59 14.09
CA ARG A 176 8.88 -23.90 14.75
C ARG A 176 10.24 -24.06 15.40
N ASP A 177 11.30 -23.82 14.64
CA ASP A 177 12.68 -24.04 15.05
C ASP A 177 13.06 -23.07 16.16
N PHE A 178 12.64 -21.80 16.08
CA PHE A 178 12.84 -20.86 17.17
C PHE A 178 12.19 -21.35 18.47
N ILE A 179 10.93 -21.78 18.40
CA ILE A 179 10.19 -22.24 19.58
C ILE A 179 10.84 -23.50 20.18
N TYR A 180 11.15 -24.51 19.34
CA TYR A 180 11.70 -25.78 19.81
C TYR A 180 13.15 -25.72 20.27
N ARG A 181 13.96 -24.81 19.70
CA ARG A 181 15.35 -24.63 20.13
C ARG A 181 15.46 -23.79 21.41
N ASN A 182 14.38 -23.11 21.81
CA ASN A 182 14.35 -22.27 23.01
C ASN A 182 13.27 -22.71 24.02
N PRO A 183 13.23 -24.01 24.42
CA PRO A 183 12.16 -24.51 25.29
C PRO A 183 12.15 -23.83 26.66
N HIS A 184 13.28 -23.29 27.12
CA HIS A 184 13.39 -22.55 28.38
C HIS A 184 12.54 -21.26 28.41
N ILE A 185 12.19 -20.70 27.25
CA ILE A 185 11.32 -19.51 27.13
C ILE A 185 9.85 -19.89 27.28
N PHE A 186 9.47 -21.09 26.82
CA PHE A 186 8.07 -21.54 26.75
C PHE A 186 7.68 -22.47 27.90
N LYS A 187 8.59 -23.32 28.36
CA LYS A 187 8.33 -24.37 29.34
C LYS A 187 7.76 -23.80 30.64
N ASP A 188 6.65 -24.38 31.07
CA ASP A 188 5.89 -23.99 32.27
C ASP A 188 5.40 -22.52 32.25
N LYS A 189 5.38 -21.85 31.10
CA LYS A 189 4.87 -20.48 30.94
C LYS A 189 3.44 -20.43 30.40
N VAL A 190 2.81 -19.27 30.55
CA VAL A 190 1.56 -18.93 29.85
C VAL A 190 1.94 -18.15 28.60
N VAL A 191 1.46 -18.58 27.43
CA VAL A 191 1.76 -18.00 26.12
C VAL A 191 0.48 -17.43 25.51
N LEU A 192 0.58 -16.25 24.91
CA LEU A 192 -0.48 -15.62 24.12
C LEU A 192 -0.06 -15.62 22.65
N ASP A 193 -0.90 -16.20 21.80
CA ASP A 193 -0.73 -16.26 20.35
C ASP A 193 -1.78 -15.32 19.70
N VAL A 194 -1.31 -14.18 19.21
CA VAL A 194 -2.16 -13.09 18.68
C VAL A 194 -2.31 -13.26 17.17
N GLY A 195 -3.55 -13.41 16.70
CA GLY A 195 -3.83 -13.80 15.32
C GLY A 195 -3.45 -15.27 15.10
N CYS A 196 -3.94 -16.15 15.97
CA CYS A 196 -3.49 -17.55 15.99
C CYS A 196 -3.86 -18.32 14.70
N GLY A 197 -4.80 -17.81 13.90
CA GLY A 197 -5.28 -18.44 12.68
C GLY A 197 -5.70 -19.87 12.94
N THR A 198 -5.10 -20.81 12.21
CA THR A 198 -5.31 -22.27 12.38
C THR A 198 -4.71 -22.86 13.66
N GLY A 199 -4.02 -22.08 14.49
CA GLY A 199 -3.45 -22.49 15.77
C GLY A 199 -2.08 -23.18 15.67
N ILE A 200 -1.39 -23.12 14.53
CA ILE A 200 -0.12 -23.82 14.32
C ILE A 200 0.99 -23.37 15.29
N LEU A 201 1.11 -22.06 15.53
CA LEU A 201 2.10 -21.52 16.47
C LEU A 201 1.75 -21.85 17.91
N SER A 202 0.46 -21.78 18.26
CA SER A 202 -0.07 -22.26 19.53
C SER A 202 0.31 -23.72 19.80
N MET A 203 0.19 -24.61 18.80
CA MET A 203 0.58 -26.01 18.92
C MET A 203 2.09 -26.18 19.13
N PHE A 204 2.92 -25.37 18.46
CA PHE A 204 4.37 -25.39 18.69
C PHE A 204 4.72 -24.95 20.12
N ALA A 205 4.10 -23.88 20.62
CA ALA A 205 4.30 -23.42 21.99
C ALA A 205 3.88 -24.48 23.03
N ALA A 206 2.74 -25.14 22.81
CA ALA A 206 2.29 -26.25 23.65
C ALA A 206 3.30 -27.41 23.64
N LYS A 207 3.80 -27.80 22.46
CA LYS A 207 4.78 -28.89 22.32
C LYS A 207 6.16 -28.54 22.93
N ALA A 208 6.52 -27.26 22.98
CA ALA A 208 7.69 -26.78 23.70
C ALA A 208 7.53 -26.76 25.23
N GLY A 209 6.36 -27.15 25.75
CA GLY A 209 6.10 -27.33 27.18
C GLY A 209 5.39 -26.16 27.85
N ALA A 210 4.75 -25.26 27.10
CA ALA A 210 3.93 -24.21 27.69
C ALA A 210 2.86 -24.80 28.63
N ARG A 211 2.71 -24.20 29.82
CA ARG A 211 1.69 -24.59 30.81
C ARG A 211 0.29 -24.30 30.30
N LYS A 212 0.12 -23.18 29.59
CA LYS A 212 -1.14 -22.77 28.99
C LYS A 212 -0.85 -21.92 27.76
N VAL A 213 -1.56 -22.15 26.67
CA VAL A 213 -1.52 -21.30 25.48
C VAL A 213 -2.90 -20.69 25.27
N LEU A 214 -2.94 -19.39 25.03
CA LEU A 214 -4.14 -18.62 24.72
C LEU A 214 -4.01 -18.17 23.26
N GLY A 215 -4.75 -18.83 22.36
CA GLY A 215 -4.87 -18.36 20.97
C GLY A 215 -6.02 -17.37 20.86
N VAL A 216 -5.76 -16.20 20.30
CA VAL A 216 -6.80 -15.21 19.98
C VAL A 216 -6.78 -14.94 18.48
N ASP A 217 -7.96 -14.98 17.86
CA ASP A 217 -8.14 -14.62 16.46
C ASP A 217 -9.52 -13.99 16.29
N GLN A 218 -9.62 -12.97 15.44
CA GLN A 218 -10.86 -12.25 15.18
C GLN A 218 -11.64 -12.87 14.01
N SER A 219 -10.99 -13.67 13.17
CA SER A 219 -11.61 -14.30 12.00
C SER A 219 -12.29 -15.62 12.35
N GLU A 220 -13.25 -16.01 11.51
CA GLU A 220 -14.03 -17.25 11.67
C GLU A 220 -13.18 -18.52 11.64
N ILE A 221 -11.91 -18.46 11.18
CA ILE A 221 -10.97 -19.60 11.18
C ILE A 221 -10.72 -20.17 12.59
N LEU A 222 -10.99 -19.37 13.62
CA LEU A 222 -10.83 -19.76 15.01
C LEU A 222 -11.65 -21.02 15.35
N TYR A 223 -12.84 -21.18 14.76
CA TYR A 223 -13.67 -22.37 14.99
C TYR A 223 -12.98 -23.64 14.50
N GLN A 224 -12.28 -23.57 13.37
CA GLN A 224 -11.51 -24.67 12.80
C GLN A 224 -10.25 -24.92 13.63
N ALA A 225 -9.58 -23.89 14.12
CA ALA A 225 -8.49 -24.05 15.07
C ALA A 225 -8.94 -24.80 16.33
N MET A 226 -10.13 -24.49 16.86
CA MET A 226 -10.72 -25.23 17.99
C MET A 226 -11.00 -26.70 17.64
N HIS A 227 -11.35 -27.01 16.39
CA HIS A 227 -11.51 -28.39 15.94
C HIS A 227 -10.18 -29.14 15.79
N ILE A 228 -9.10 -28.46 15.37
CA ILE A 228 -7.76 -29.05 15.22
C ILE A 228 -7.13 -29.36 16.58
N ILE A 229 -7.38 -28.51 17.59
CA ILE A 229 -6.75 -28.59 18.91
C ILE A 229 -7.45 -29.61 19.84
N ARG A 230 -8.72 -29.94 19.57
CA ARG A 230 -9.49 -30.94 20.33
C ARG A 230 -8.96 -32.36 20.14
#